data_AF-A0A8R1DS68-F1
#
_entry.id   AF-A0A8R1DS68-F1
#
_cell.length_a   1.000
_cell.length_b   1.000
_cell.length_c   1.000
_cell.angle_alpha   90.00
_cell.angle_beta   90.00
_cell.angle_gamma   90.00
#
_symmetry.space_group_name_H-M   'P 1'
#
loop_
_entity.id
_entity.type
_entity.pdbx_description
1 polymer ?
#
loop_
_entity_poly.entity_id
_entity_poly.type
_entity_poly.pdbx_seq_one_letter_code
_entity_poly.pdbx_strand_id
1 'polypeptide(L)'
;MRGTTVLAAAVAVLFTLYVRTDAATSSRYTAMGNLQTVIHGETLFTTDLDPDRLNTGFLWCQVREGTVHYKPTWARFVRIRDQKQFIADIGQDDKAYLHFSKSKAEASGKYRCEIRVPDNSIIVGNMFAYSHPVIKNNESWALKKSEEDASLALVRFIFMSRA
;
A
#
# COMPACT_ATOMS: atom_id res chain seq x y z
N MET A 1 2.59 1.08 -55.20
CA MET A 1 2.98 1.47 -53.83
C MET A 1 1.78 2.14 -53.15
N ARG A 2 0.84 1.37 -52.59
CA ARG A 2 -0.39 1.89 -51.94
C ARG A 2 -0.85 1.04 -50.74
N GLY A 3 0.02 0.15 -50.23
CA GLY A 3 -0.33 -0.85 -49.20
C GLY A 3 0.25 -0.60 -47.81
N THR A 4 1.27 0.26 -47.68
CA THR A 4 1.98 0.47 -46.41
C THR A 4 1.35 1.56 -45.51
N THR A 5 0.51 2.44 -46.08
CA THR A 5 -0.12 3.53 -45.33
C THR A 5 -1.34 3.08 -44.52
N VAL A 6 -2.02 2.00 -44.94
CA VAL A 6 -3.23 1.51 -44.26
C VAL A 6 -2.90 0.76 -42.97
N LEU A 7 -1.81 0.00 -42.95
CA LEU A 7 -1.36 -0.74 -41.76
C LEU A 7 -0.88 0.18 -40.64
N ALA A 8 -0.19 1.28 -40.96
CA ALA A 8 0.26 2.26 -39.96
C ALA A 8 -0.91 2.98 -39.28
N ALA A 9 -1.99 3.28 -40.02
CA ALA A 9 -3.19 3.90 -39.48
C ALA A 9 -3.96 2.93 -38.55
N ALA A 10 -4.04 1.65 -38.89
CA ALA A 10 -4.74 0.65 -38.05
C ALA A 10 -4.05 0.41 -36.70
N VAL A 11 -2.71 0.39 -36.67
CA VAL A 11 -1.94 0.21 -35.41
C VAL A 11 -2.05 1.45 -34.51
N ALA A 12 -2.09 2.65 -35.08
CA ALA A 12 -2.31 3.88 -34.31
C ALA A 12 -3.71 3.94 -33.67
N VAL A 13 -4.74 3.47 -34.37
CA VAL A 13 -6.12 3.40 -33.84
C VAL A 13 -6.24 2.35 -32.72
N LEU A 14 -5.57 1.20 -32.85
CA LEU A 14 -5.52 0.20 -31.77
C LEU A 14 -4.77 0.70 -30.53
N PHE A 15 -3.70 1.49 -30.70
CA PHE A 15 -3.00 2.09 -29.56
C PHE A 15 -3.82 3.18 -28.87
N THR A 16 -4.65 3.93 -29.59
CA THR A 16 -5.55 4.94 -28.96
C THR A 16 -6.70 4.33 -28.16
N LEU A 17 -7.13 3.10 -28.48
CA LEU A 17 -8.16 2.39 -27.69
C LEU A 17 -7.62 1.79 -26.38
N TYR A 18 -6.29 1.72 -26.21
CA TYR A 18 -5.65 1.28 -24.98
C TYR A 18 -5.33 2.43 -24.00
N VAL A 19 -5.67 3.67 -24.36
CA VAL A 19 -5.43 4.83 -23.50
C VAL A 19 -6.55 4.95 -22.47
N ARG A 20 -6.21 4.50 -21.27
CA ARG A 20 -6.71 4.92 -19.94
C ARG A 20 -8.23 4.97 -19.79
N THR A 21 -8.77 3.93 -19.15
CA THR A 21 -9.86 4.13 -18.21
C THR A 21 -9.36 5.03 -17.08
N ASP A 22 -9.47 6.34 -17.26
CA ASP A 22 -9.44 7.25 -16.12
C ASP A 22 -10.60 6.84 -15.22
N ALA A 23 -10.26 6.44 -13.99
CA ALA A 23 -11.25 6.12 -12.98
C ALA A 23 -12.16 7.35 -12.85
N ALA A 24 -13.39 7.21 -13.35
CA ALA A 24 -14.38 8.28 -13.27
C ALA A 24 -14.60 8.59 -11.80
N THR A 25 -14.06 9.70 -11.32
CA THR A 25 -14.42 10.30 -10.04
C THR A 25 -15.86 10.76 -10.16
N SER A 26 -16.80 9.87 -9.83
CA SER A 26 -18.20 10.22 -9.68
C SER A 26 -18.30 11.28 -8.58
N SER A 27 -18.73 12.50 -8.92
CA SER A 27 -18.90 13.60 -7.95
C SER A 27 -19.95 13.31 -6.88
N ARG A 28 -20.71 12.23 -7.06
CA ARG A 28 -21.74 11.74 -6.13
C ARG A 28 -21.14 10.98 -4.95
N TYR A 29 -20.05 10.25 -5.16
CA TYR A 29 -19.53 9.30 -4.18
C TYR A 29 -18.20 9.76 -3.61
N THR A 30 -18.05 9.65 -2.29
CA THR A 30 -16.81 9.93 -1.58
C THR A 30 -16.25 8.65 -0.98
N ALA A 31 -15.00 8.31 -1.31
CA ALA A 31 -14.24 7.29 -0.61
C ALA A 31 -13.81 7.79 0.77
N MET A 32 -14.02 6.97 1.79
CA MET A 32 -13.54 7.14 3.15
C MET A 32 -12.67 5.96 3.54
N GLY A 33 -11.82 6.14 4.54
CA GLY A 33 -10.95 5.09 5.03
C GLY A 33 -10.03 5.60 6.12
N ASN A 34 -9.25 4.71 6.73
CA ASN A 34 -8.10 5.17 7.51
C ASN A 34 -7.02 5.68 6.55
N LEU A 35 -6.69 6.96 6.66
CA LEU A 35 -5.64 7.57 5.83
C LEU A 35 -4.28 6.92 6.07
N GLN A 36 -4.05 6.40 7.27
CA GLN A 36 -2.79 5.78 7.65
C GLN A 36 -2.98 4.56 8.57
N THR A 37 -2.03 3.62 8.46
CA THR A 37 -1.85 2.53 9.41
C THR A 37 -0.37 2.24 9.58
N VAL A 38 0.01 1.68 10.73
CA VAL A 38 1.39 1.33 11.04
C VAL A 38 1.59 -0.17 10.93
N ILE A 39 2.54 -0.53 10.09
CA ILE A 39 3.12 -1.86 9.98
C ILE A 39 4.18 -1.99 11.05
N HIS A 40 3.82 -2.66 12.14
CA HIS A 40 4.77 -3.04 13.18
C HIS A 40 5.70 -4.12 12.62
N GLY A 41 6.77 -3.67 11.97
CA GLY A 41 7.97 -4.48 11.76
C GLY A 41 8.72 -4.64 13.09
N GLU A 42 9.64 -5.61 13.13
CA GLU A 42 10.44 -5.94 14.32
C GLU A 42 11.18 -4.73 14.91
N THR A 43 11.56 -4.85 16.18
CA THR A 43 12.61 -4.02 16.77
C THR A 43 13.85 -4.06 15.88
N LEU A 44 14.57 -2.93 15.79
CA LEU A 44 15.63 -2.53 14.84
C LEU A 44 16.66 -3.56 14.29
N PHE A 45 16.66 -4.83 14.73
CA PHE A 45 17.64 -5.87 14.42
C PHE A 45 17.02 -7.25 14.16
N THR A 46 16.31 -7.46 13.05
CA THR A 46 16.27 -8.75 12.34
C THR A 46 15.45 -8.64 11.04
N THR A 47 15.70 -9.53 10.09
CA THR A 47 14.95 -9.69 8.82
C THR A 47 14.05 -10.93 8.83
N ASP A 48 14.08 -11.69 9.93
CA ASP A 48 13.46 -12.99 10.11
C ASP A 48 12.18 -12.89 10.93
N LEU A 49 11.10 -13.45 10.40
CA LEU A 49 9.76 -13.35 10.98
C LEU A 49 9.69 -14.02 12.36
N ASP A 50 9.53 -13.22 13.41
CA ASP A 50 9.24 -13.71 14.77
C ASP A 50 7.86 -14.43 14.82
N PRO A 51 7.77 -15.69 15.30
CA PRO A 51 6.50 -16.39 15.46
C PRO A 51 5.50 -15.70 16.40
N ASP A 52 5.94 -14.92 17.39
CA ASP A 52 5.07 -14.26 18.41
C ASP A 52 4.63 -12.84 18.01
N ARG A 53 4.78 -12.50 16.74
CA ARG A 53 4.44 -11.17 16.20
C ARG A 53 2.96 -10.79 16.43
N LEU A 54 2.75 -9.64 17.07
CA LEU A 54 1.45 -8.97 17.15
C LEU A 54 0.89 -8.69 15.76
N ASN A 55 -0.42 -8.93 15.57
CA ASN A 55 -1.08 -8.64 14.31
C ASN A 55 -0.88 -7.18 13.94
N THR A 56 -0.36 -6.97 12.73
CA THR A 56 -0.21 -5.64 12.17
C THR A 56 -1.59 -5.01 11.93
N GLY A 57 -1.66 -3.67 11.96
CA GLY A 57 -2.86 -2.92 11.60
C GLY A 57 -3.41 -3.28 10.20
N PHE A 58 -4.56 -2.72 9.87
CA PHE A 58 -5.25 -2.96 8.60
C PHE A 58 -5.50 -1.64 7.87
N LEU A 59 -5.72 -1.71 6.56
CA LEU A 59 -6.37 -0.64 5.81
C LEU A 59 -7.84 -0.98 5.66
N TRP A 60 -8.71 0.01 5.76
CA TRP A 60 -10.12 -0.12 5.44
C TRP A 60 -10.59 1.06 4.59
N CYS A 61 -11.48 0.78 3.64
CA CYS A 61 -12.10 1.78 2.81
C CYS A 61 -13.61 1.54 2.70
N GLN A 62 -14.35 2.62 2.50
CA GLN A 62 -15.81 2.65 2.40
C GLN A 62 -16.22 3.72 1.40
N VAL A 63 -17.40 3.59 0.80
CA VAL A 63 -17.99 4.64 -0.04
C VAL A 63 -19.25 5.19 0.63
N ARG A 64 -19.40 6.51 0.56
CA ARG A 64 -20.63 7.20 0.96
C ARG A 64 -21.14 8.16 -0.11
N GLU A 65 -22.44 8.42 -0.06
CA GLU A 65 -23.12 9.52 -0.76
C GLU A 65 -23.87 10.35 0.29
N GLY A 66 -23.40 11.57 0.55
CA GLY A 66 -23.93 12.36 1.67
C GLY A 66 -23.74 11.64 3.02
N THR A 67 -24.84 11.19 3.62
CA THR A 67 -24.87 10.44 4.90
C THR A 67 -25.09 8.94 4.73
N VAL A 68 -25.32 8.46 3.51
CA VAL A 68 -25.61 7.04 3.23
C VAL A 68 -24.32 6.30 2.91
N HIS A 69 -24.07 5.20 3.60
CA HIS A 69 -22.95 4.30 3.36
C HIS A 69 -23.39 3.17 2.43
N TYR A 70 -22.56 2.84 1.44
CA TYR A 70 -22.83 1.77 0.49
C TYR A 70 -21.93 0.58 0.73
N LYS A 71 -22.54 -0.61 0.78
CA LYS A 71 -21.80 -1.86 0.80
C LYS A 71 -21.04 -2.06 -0.52
N PRO A 72 -19.71 -2.30 -0.48
CA PRO A 72 -18.96 -2.69 -1.66
C PRO A 72 -19.52 -3.98 -2.28
N THR A 73 -19.77 -3.98 -3.58
CA THR A 73 -20.03 -5.23 -4.33
C THR A 73 -18.73 -5.96 -4.67
N TRP A 74 -17.66 -5.18 -4.78
CA TRP A 74 -16.30 -5.62 -5.01
C TRP A 74 -15.35 -4.53 -4.53
N ALA A 75 -14.19 -4.92 -4.01
CA ALA A 75 -13.12 -3.98 -3.70
C ALA A 75 -11.74 -4.63 -3.82
N ARG A 76 -10.74 -3.81 -4.14
CA ARG A 76 -9.32 -4.20 -4.07
C ARG A 76 -8.45 -3.07 -3.57
N PHE A 77 -7.28 -3.44 -3.08
CA PHE A 77 -6.20 -2.53 -2.75
C PHE A 77 -5.06 -2.73 -3.74
N VAL A 78 -4.50 -1.64 -4.25
CA VAL A 78 -3.37 -1.64 -5.18
C VAL A 78 -2.21 -0.91 -4.52
N ARG A 79 -1.09 -1.60 -4.30
CA ARG A 79 0.14 -0.96 -3.83
C ARG A 79 0.78 -0.21 -4.99
N ILE A 80 0.98 1.09 -4.84
CA ILE A 80 1.38 1.96 -5.96
C ILE A 80 2.80 1.66 -6.46
N ARG A 81 3.72 1.33 -5.55
CA ARG A 81 5.13 1.09 -5.88
C ARG A 81 5.35 -0.02 -6.91
N ASP A 82 4.61 -1.13 -6.81
CA ASP A 82 4.80 -2.34 -7.62
C ASP A 82 3.51 -2.79 -8.33
N GLN A 83 2.44 -2.01 -8.25
CA GLN A 83 1.11 -2.31 -8.79
C GLN A 83 0.52 -3.64 -8.30
N LYS A 84 1.03 -4.17 -7.17
CA LYS A 84 0.53 -5.41 -6.59
C LYS A 84 -0.89 -5.22 -6.09
N GLN A 85 -1.76 -6.14 -6.50
CA GLN A 85 -3.19 -6.11 -6.18
C GLN A 85 -3.51 -7.07 -5.05
N PHE A 86 -4.37 -6.65 -4.14
CA PHE A 86 -4.88 -7.41 -3.02
C PHE A 86 -6.39 -7.33 -3.04
N ILE A 87 -7.07 -8.47 -3.15
CA ILE A 87 -8.53 -8.52 -3.03
C ILE A 87 -8.90 -8.13 -1.59
N ALA A 88 -9.87 -7.23 -1.45
CA ALA A 88 -10.33 -6.79 -0.15
C ALA A 88 -11.27 -7.83 0.49
N ASP A 89 -11.20 -7.92 1.81
CA ASP A 89 -12.23 -8.60 2.60
C ASP A 89 -13.38 -7.63 2.86
N ILE A 90 -14.61 -8.00 2.49
CA ILE A 90 -15.78 -7.10 2.62
C ILE A 90 -16.51 -7.47 3.91
N GLY A 91 -16.38 -6.61 4.91
CA GLY A 91 -17.00 -6.78 6.22
C GLY A 91 -18.52 -6.63 6.18
N GLN A 92 -19.15 -7.01 7.29
CA GLN A 92 -20.59 -6.79 7.50
C GLN A 92 -20.93 -5.32 7.78
N ASP A 93 -19.94 -4.48 8.04
CA ASP A 93 -20.07 -3.06 8.38
C ASP A 93 -19.88 -2.11 7.17
N ASP A 94 -20.10 -2.64 5.97
CA ASP A 94 -19.98 -1.93 4.68
C ASP A 94 -18.58 -1.38 4.40
N LYS A 95 -17.54 -1.96 5.01
CA LYS A 95 -16.14 -1.62 4.78
C LYS A 95 -15.41 -2.75 4.07
N ALA A 96 -14.46 -2.36 3.23
CA ALA A 96 -13.52 -3.24 2.56
C ALA A 96 -12.17 -3.17 3.28
N TYR A 97 -11.58 -4.30 3.64
CA TYR A 97 -10.39 -4.41 4.47
C TYR A 97 -9.21 -5.04 3.72
N LEU A 98 -8.01 -4.55 4.03
CA LEU A 98 -6.74 -5.22 3.74
C LEU A 98 -6.01 -5.46 5.07
N HIS A 99 -5.90 -6.73 5.43
CA HIS A 99 -5.18 -7.17 6.62
C HIS A 99 -3.70 -7.36 6.28
N PHE A 100 -2.81 -6.68 7.01
CA PHE A 100 -1.38 -6.89 6.86
C PHE A 100 -0.87 -8.10 7.66
N SER A 101 -1.61 -8.61 8.65
CA SER A 101 -1.23 -9.81 9.43
C SER A 101 0.24 -9.77 9.89
N LYS A 102 1.08 -10.72 9.45
CA LYS A 102 2.53 -10.77 9.71
C LYS A 102 3.37 -10.25 8.52
N SER A 103 2.89 -9.25 7.78
CA SER A 103 3.57 -8.69 6.59
C SER A 103 4.87 -7.96 6.96
N LYS A 104 5.96 -8.17 6.22
CA LYS A 104 7.24 -7.48 6.46
C LYS A 104 7.15 -5.96 6.24
N ALA A 105 8.17 -5.21 6.68
CA ALA A 105 8.29 -3.76 6.42
C ALA A 105 8.20 -3.42 4.92
N GLU A 106 8.53 -4.37 4.04
CA GLU A 106 8.33 -4.27 2.59
C GLU A 106 6.87 -4.06 2.19
N ALA A 107 5.90 -4.36 3.04
CA ALA A 107 4.49 -4.06 2.81
C ALA A 107 4.15 -2.57 3.00
N SER A 108 5.07 -1.75 3.53
CA SER A 108 4.85 -0.30 3.63
C SER A 108 4.79 0.38 2.27
N GLY A 109 4.08 1.50 2.22
CA GLY A 109 3.97 2.38 1.05
C GLY A 109 2.60 3.00 0.88
N LYS A 110 2.42 3.66 -0.27
CA LYS A 110 1.14 4.21 -0.72
C LYS A 110 0.29 3.11 -1.35
N TYR A 111 -0.98 3.07 -0.97
CA TYR A 111 -2.01 2.20 -1.50
C TYR A 111 -3.13 3.02 -2.12
N ARG A 112 -3.78 2.46 -3.14
CA ARG A 112 -5.05 2.93 -3.67
C ARG A 112 -6.10 1.85 -3.41
N CYS A 113 -7.16 2.19 -2.70
CA CYS A 113 -8.36 1.36 -2.65
C CYS A 113 -9.26 1.69 -3.84
N GLU A 114 -9.81 0.66 -4.47
CA GLU A 114 -10.77 0.76 -5.55
C GLU A 114 -12.03 -0.01 -5.14
N ILE A 115 -13.17 0.67 -5.08
CA ILE A 115 -14.45 0.12 -4.62
C ILE A 115 -15.45 0.21 -5.77
N ARG A 116 -16.14 -0.88 -6.05
CA ARG A 116 -17.30 -0.90 -6.94
C ARG A 116 -18.58 -0.80 -6.14
N VAL A 117 -19.33 0.27 -6.38
CA VAL A 117 -20.67 0.49 -5.82
C VAL A 117 -21.75 -0.16 -6.70
N PRO A 118 -23.01 -0.30 -6.22
CA PRO A 118 -24.08 -1.00 -6.94
C PRO A 118 -24.40 -0.46 -8.34
N ASP A 119 -24.17 0.84 -8.59
CA ASP A 119 -24.34 1.44 -9.92
C ASP A 119 -23.18 1.14 -10.89
N ASN A 120 -22.28 0.23 -10.49
CA ASN A 120 -21.10 -0.23 -11.22
C ASN A 120 -19.99 0.83 -11.39
N SER A 121 -20.12 2.00 -10.77
CA SER A 121 -19.03 2.99 -10.74
C SER A 121 -17.89 2.53 -9.84
N ILE A 122 -16.65 2.90 -10.21
CA ILE A 122 -15.44 2.59 -9.44
C ILE A 122 -14.97 3.86 -8.74
N ILE A 123 -15.00 3.83 -7.42
CA ILE A 123 -14.59 4.92 -6.56
C ILE A 123 -13.21 4.61 -5.99
N VAL A 124 -12.34 5.60 -5.99
CA VAL A 124 -10.94 5.44 -5.59
C VAL A 124 -10.57 6.27 -4.38
N GLY A 125 -9.78 5.71 -3.49
CA GLY A 125 -9.23 6.39 -2.30
C GLY A 125 -7.75 6.10 -2.13
N ASN A 126 -6.96 7.08 -1.67
CA ASN A 126 -5.55 6.90 -1.38
C ASN A 126 -5.33 6.66 0.12
N MET A 127 -4.38 5.79 0.44
CA MET A 127 -4.11 5.33 1.81
C MET A 127 -2.60 5.07 1.99
N PHE A 128 -2.12 5.12 3.22
CA PHE A 128 -0.70 4.92 3.53
C PHE A 128 -0.52 3.83 4.59
N ALA A 129 0.42 2.92 4.34
CA ALA A 129 0.90 1.99 5.34
C ALA A 129 2.36 2.33 5.65
N TYR A 130 2.64 2.78 6.87
CA TYR A 130 3.99 3.12 7.31
C TYR A 130 4.64 1.91 7.97
N SER A 131 5.96 1.84 8.00
CA SER A 131 6.68 0.94 8.90
C SER A 131 7.70 1.75 9.68
N HIS A 132 8.07 1.28 10.87
CA HIS A 132 9.23 1.82 11.57
C HIS A 132 10.49 1.70 10.69
N PRO A 133 11.46 2.62 10.81
CA PRO A 133 12.73 2.52 10.09
C PRO A 133 13.41 1.18 10.37
N VAL A 134 13.89 0.51 9.32
CA VAL A 134 14.67 -0.72 9.44
C VAL A 134 16.10 -0.41 9.06
N ILE A 135 17.02 -0.64 10.00
CA ILE A 135 18.44 -0.43 9.79
C ILE A 135 19.03 -1.74 9.26
N LYS A 136 19.46 -1.74 7.99
CA LYS A 136 20.23 -2.85 7.42
C LYS A 136 21.70 -2.60 7.66
N ASN A 137 22.32 -3.47 8.46
CA ASN A 137 23.75 -3.48 8.70
C ASN A 137 24.38 -4.67 7.97
N ASN A 138 25.48 -4.42 7.26
CA ASN A 138 26.30 -5.46 6.64
C ASN A 138 27.37 -6.00 7.62
N GLU A 139 27.09 -5.92 8.93
CA GLU A 139 27.98 -6.29 10.03
C GLU A 139 29.25 -5.43 10.19
N SER A 140 29.41 -4.34 9.42
CA SER A 140 30.61 -3.47 9.56
C SER A 140 30.64 -2.65 10.85
N TRP A 141 29.53 -2.54 11.56
CA TRP A 141 29.42 -1.84 12.84
C TRP A 141 28.68 -2.71 13.85
N ALA A 142 29.24 -2.92 15.04
CA ALA A 142 28.54 -3.64 16.10
C ALA A 142 27.39 -2.78 16.61
N LEU A 143 26.16 -3.21 16.36
CA LEU A 143 24.95 -2.60 16.88
C LEU A 143 24.56 -3.26 18.20
N LYS A 144 24.27 -2.43 19.22
CA LYS A 144 23.67 -2.91 20.46
C LYS A 144 22.27 -2.32 20.60
N LYS A 145 21.32 -3.15 21.02
CA LYS A 145 20.01 -2.68 21.47
C LYS A 145 20.18 -1.92 22.78
N SER A 146 19.52 -0.76 22.90
CA SER A 146 19.51 -0.05 24.17
C SER A 146 18.75 -0.87 25.23
N GLU A 147 19.30 -0.92 26.44
CA GLU A 147 18.67 -1.58 27.59
C GLU A 147 17.50 -0.74 28.15
N GLU A 148 17.55 0.59 27.97
CA GLU A 148 16.51 1.52 28.44
C GLU A 148 15.34 1.65 27.45
N ASP A 149 15.62 1.55 26.15
CA ASP A 149 14.61 1.68 25.10
C ASP A 149 14.83 0.69 23.97
N ALA A 150 13.96 -0.31 23.91
CA ALA A 150 13.99 -1.36 22.89
C ALA A 150 13.80 -0.85 21.44
N SER A 151 13.38 0.40 21.25
CA SER A 151 13.25 1.09 19.98
C SER A 151 14.49 1.87 19.55
N LEU A 152 15.58 1.84 20.33
CA LEU A 152 16.85 2.51 20.03
C LEU A 152 17.99 1.54 19.74
N ALA A 153 18.75 1.87 18.69
CA ALA A 153 19.98 1.21 18.28
C ALA A 153 21.18 2.09 18.67
N LEU A 154 22.10 1.54 19.45
CA LEU A 154 23.33 2.23 19.85
C LEU A 154 24.49 1.79 18.96
N VAL A 155 25.16 2.80 18.38
CA VAL A 155 26.43 2.63 17.65
C VAL A 155 27.52 3.34 18.43
N ARG A 156 28.60 2.63 18.76
CA ARG A 156 29.76 3.22 19.43
C ARG A 156 30.81 3.59 18.39
N PHE A 157 30.92 4.87 18.06
CA PHE A 157 32.00 5.37 17.20
C PHE A 157 33.28 5.49 18.02
N ILE A 158 34.30 4.68 17.69
CA ILE A 158 35.65 4.87 18.21
C ILE A 158 36.36 5.85 17.27
N PHE A 159 36.43 7.12 17.65
CA PHE A 159 37.31 8.07 16.97
C PHE A 159 38.75 7.75 17.35
N MET A 160 39.48 7.10 16.45
CA MET A 160 40.94 7.09 16.50
C MET A 160 41.43 8.44 15.98
N SER A 161 41.73 9.39 16.88
CA SER A 161 42.57 10.52 16.50
C SER A 161 43.96 9.97 16.19
N ARG A 162 44.34 9.95 14.91
CA ARG A 162 45.75 9.79 14.54
C ARG A 162 46.51 10.99 15.10
N ALA A 163 47.39 10.73 16.07
CA ALA A 163 48.43 11.65 16.48
C ALA A 163 49.53 11.71 15.42
#